data_AF-A9T1G5-F1
#
_entry.id   AF-A9T1G5-F1
#
_cell.length_a   1.000
_cell.length_b   1.000
_cell.length_c   1.000
_cell.angle_alpha   90.00
_cell.angle_beta   90.00
_cell.angle_gamma   90.00
#
_symmetry.space_group_name_H-M   'P 1'
#
loop_
_entity.id
_entity.type
_entity.pdbx_description
1 polymer ?
#
loop_
_entity_poly.entity_id
_entity_poly.type
_entity_poly.pdbx_seq_one_letter_code
_entity_poly.pdbx_strand_id
1 'polypeptide(L)'
;MLRYRGFQALWLAVAFLCQYSAAWDLEPPAGFSKSLTTSIDQGKQMYTCDTGIWRKSGSSAYLVTNNPQNGGLVRAGNYESTADPTTKRSIMKWTILNSPGDAIESGDQISSVKGVAIYSQNTSEDSVPEVLFEVTSHQGAGAAALVTYIMMTQTKGGQAPDTSLCTEDDIVADVPFDGYFEFYVQDRQPPPTVPAELKPPARVVQGFFVKGKMVFRFDGMKWHSQGIIATIYNVAGGNAIGKFGTIRKPDQYGSNLRWIVDNPNGFTLTGKITGSKKVSDNGAAWQLYEITTSSGTVTSVGPFKYVQLTSTRGGLEPKIAGGATLGLLWKSNFTGICWFYT
;
A
#
# COMPACT_ATOMS: atom_id res chain seq x y z
N MET A 1 66.55 12.80 35.06
CA MET A 1 66.19 11.48 35.64
C MET A 1 64.68 11.43 35.82
N LEU A 2 64.10 10.29 35.40
CA LEU A 2 62.69 9.99 35.20
C LEU A 2 61.69 10.65 36.17
N ARG A 3 60.62 11.22 35.62
CA ARG A 3 59.28 11.17 36.23
C ARG A 3 58.21 10.84 35.19
N TYR A 4 57.72 9.60 35.29
CA TYR A 4 56.48 9.10 34.75
C TYR A 4 55.33 10.10 35.01
N ARG A 5 54.58 10.46 33.97
CA ARG A 5 53.22 10.98 34.09
C ARG A 5 52.31 10.12 33.21
N GLY A 6 51.38 9.46 33.87
CA GLY A 6 50.42 8.55 33.27
C GLY A 6 49.50 9.28 32.29
N PHE A 7 49.32 8.67 31.12
CA PHE A 7 48.21 8.97 30.24
C PHE A 7 47.06 8.06 30.65
N GLN A 8 46.04 8.65 31.27
CA GLN A 8 44.72 8.03 31.38
C GLN A 8 44.14 7.92 29.96
N ALA A 9 43.86 6.69 29.53
CA ALA A 9 43.09 6.42 28.33
C ALA A 9 41.65 6.88 28.58
N LEU A 10 41.27 8.01 27.97
CA LEU A 10 39.90 8.49 27.92
C LEU A 10 39.12 7.62 26.93
N TRP A 11 38.34 6.67 27.44
CA TRP A 11 37.36 5.94 26.66
C TRP A 11 36.21 6.88 26.28
N LEU A 12 36.26 7.43 25.07
CA LEU A 12 35.09 8.02 24.41
C LEU A 12 34.28 6.87 23.81
N ALA A 13 33.33 6.36 24.59
CA ALA A 13 32.25 5.53 24.06
C ALA A 13 31.37 6.42 23.18
N VAL A 14 31.61 6.37 21.86
CA VAL A 14 30.68 6.90 20.86
C VAL A 14 29.42 6.06 20.98
N ALA A 15 28.39 6.63 21.61
CA ALA A 15 27.05 6.08 21.60
C ALA A 15 26.56 6.10 20.15
N PHE A 16 26.64 4.94 19.49
CA PHE A 16 25.90 4.66 18.27
C PHE A 16 24.41 4.78 18.60
N LEU A 17 23.84 5.97 18.37
CA LEU A 17 22.40 6.13 18.22
C LEU A 17 22.01 5.45 16.92
N CYS A 18 21.82 4.13 16.98
CA CYS A 18 21.14 3.38 15.95
C CYS A 18 19.64 3.75 16.03
N GLN A 19 19.27 4.89 15.47
CA GLN A 19 17.89 5.19 15.17
C GLN A 19 17.49 4.30 13.99
N TYR A 20 17.04 3.08 14.29
CA TYR A 20 16.30 2.25 13.34
C TYR A 20 14.91 2.86 13.13
N SER A 21 14.89 3.93 12.35
CA SER A 21 13.69 4.43 11.67
C SER A 21 13.32 3.35 10.66
N ALA A 22 12.22 2.62 10.91
CA ALA A 22 11.65 1.75 9.87
C ALA A 22 11.17 2.69 8.77
N ALA A 23 12.00 2.90 7.75
CA ALA A 23 11.68 3.75 6.62
C ALA A 23 10.64 3.00 5.80
N TRP A 24 9.40 3.47 5.89
CA TRP A 24 8.39 3.18 4.89
C TRP A 24 9.01 3.53 3.55
N ASP A 25 8.96 2.62 2.57
CA ASP A 25 9.54 2.90 1.26
C ASP A 25 8.44 3.40 0.32
N LEU A 26 8.87 4.22 -0.64
CA LEU A 26 8.05 4.75 -1.72
C LEU A 26 7.55 3.62 -2.63
N GLU A 27 8.30 2.53 -2.75
CA GLU A 27 7.91 1.40 -3.59
C GLU A 27 6.73 0.60 -3.00
N PRO A 28 5.81 0.12 -3.86
CA PRO A 28 4.86 -0.92 -3.50
C PRO A 28 5.56 -2.19 -2.99
N PRO A 29 4.91 -3.01 -2.14
CA PRO A 29 5.45 -4.31 -1.77
C PRO A 29 5.70 -5.20 -3.00
N ALA A 30 6.62 -6.15 -2.90
CA ALA A 30 6.80 -7.16 -3.96
C ALA A 30 5.46 -7.90 -4.24
N GLY A 31 5.17 -8.22 -5.50
CA GLY A 31 3.88 -8.79 -5.94
C GLY A 31 2.98 -7.81 -6.68
N PHE A 32 3.50 -6.62 -6.98
CA PHE A 32 2.88 -5.61 -7.81
C PHE A 32 3.87 -5.16 -8.90
N SER A 33 3.43 -5.16 -10.15
CA SER A 33 4.24 -4.74 -11.29
C SER A 33 3.70 -3.47 -11.91
N LYS A 34 4.62 -2.63 -12.43
CA LYS A 34 4.27 -1.40 -13.13
C LYS A 34 3.55 -1.74 -14.44
N SER A 35 2.34 -1.21 -14.62
CA SER A 35 1.53 -1.38 -15.83
C SER A 35 1.57 -0.17 -16.76
N LEU A 36 1.72 1.03 -16.20
CA LEU A 36 1.69 2.29 -16.95
C LEU A 36 2.60 3.32 -16.28
N THR A 37 3.27 4.13 -17.10
CA THR A 37 3.96 5.35 -16.67
C THR A 37 3.43 6.53 -17.48
N THR A 38 3.07 7.60 -16.77
CA THR A 38 2.68 8.87 -17.38
C THR A 38 3.52 10.00 -16.84
N SER A 39 3.91 10.92 -17.70
CA SER A 39 4.50 12.20 -17.27
C SER A 39 3.38 13.16 -16.89
N ILE A 40 3.67 14.00 -15.90
CA ILE A 40 2.84 15.14 -15.54
C ILE A 40 3.08 16.24 -16.57
N ASP A 41 2.00 16.74 -17.15
CA ASP A 41 2.00 17.90 -18.04
C ASP A 41 1.06 18.96 -17.47
N GLN A 42 1.52 20.22 -17.50
CA GLN A 42 0.81 21.37 -16.91
C GLN A 42 0.35 21.12 -15.46
N GLY A 43 1.20 20.48 -14.65
CA GLY A 43 0.89 20.20 -13.26
C GLY A 43 0.80 21.47 -12.42
N LYS A 44 -0.20 21.54 -11.55
CA LYS A 44 -0.44 22.64 -10.61
C LYS A 44 -0.68 22.10 -9.20
N GLN A 45 0.10 22.58 -8.24
CA GLN A 45 -0.18 22.43 -6.82
C GLN A 45 -0.89 23.70 -6.35
N MET A 46 -2.10 23.53 -5.82
CA MET A 46 -2.95 24.65 -5.39
C MET A 46 -2.78 24.89 -3.89
N TYR A 47 -2.64 26.15 -3.53
CA TYR A 47 -2.59 26.62 -2.15
C TYR A 47 -3.64 27.70 -1.92
N THR A 48 -4.20 27.73 -0.72
CA THR A 48 -5.08 28.80 -0.24
C THR A 48 -4.44 29.43 1.00
N CYS A 49 -4.36 30.76 1.04
CA CYS A 49 -3.88 31.49 2.19
C CYS A 49 -4.91 31.41 3.32
N ASP A 50 -4.46 31.02 4.51
CA ASP A 50 -5.27 30.90 5.72
C ASP A 50 -4.45 31.42 6.89
N THR A 51 -4.77 32.63 7.35
CA THR A 51 -4.13 33.34 8.47
C THR A 51 -2.62 33.53 8.31
N GLY A 52 -2.19 33.93 7.10
CA GLY A 52 -0.77 34.14 6.79
C GLY A 52 0.03 32.85 6.55
N ILE A 53 -0.65 31.70 6.44
CA ILE A 53 -0.04 30.41 6.14
C ILE A 53 -0.66 29.82 4.87
N TRP A 54 0.18 29.42 3.92
CA TRP A 54 -0.27 28.67 2.75
C TRP A 54 -0.72 27.25 3.14
N ARG A 55 -1.98 26.92 2.85
CA ARG A 55 -2.56 25.59 3.04
C ARG A 55 -2.75 24.91 1.69
N LYS A 56 -2.35 23.65 1.57
CA LYS A 56 -2.64 22.85 0.36
C LYS A 56 -4.14 22.68 0.21
N SER A 57 -4.70 23.12 -0.93
CA SER A 57 -6.13 23.02 -1.23
C SER A 57 -6.44 21.95 -2.28
N GLY A 58 -5.47 21.61 -3.14
CA GLY A 58 -5.57 20.51 -4.08
C GLY A 58 -4.42 20.48 -5.09
N SER A 59 -4.54 19.67 -6.13
CA SER A 59 -3.61 19.68 -7.26
C SER A 59 -4.27 19.13 -8.51
N SER A 60 -3.74 19.46 -9.68
CA SER A 60 -4.26 18.98 -10.96
C SER A 60 -3.14 18.83 -11.98
N ALA A 61 -3.28 17.92 -12.94
CA ALA A 61 -2.37 17.80 -14.07
C ALA A 61 -3.03 17.10 -15.26
N TYR A 62 -2.53 17.37 -16.46
CA TYR A 62 -2.68 16.45 -17.58
C TYR A 62 -1.67 15.31 -17.44
N LEU A 63 -2.07 14.13 -17.89
CA LEU A 63 -1.20 12.96 -17.96
C LEU A 63 -0.90 12.69 -19.41
N VAL A 64 0.38 12.55 -19.73
CA VAL A 64 0.84 12.23 -21.08
C VAL A 64 1.72 10.98 -21.06
N THR A 65 1.73 10.24 -22.16
CA THR A 65 2.61 9.09 -22.35
C THR A 65 3.24 9.14 -23.74
N ASN A 66 4.32 8.38 -23.95
CA ASN A 66 4.97 8.30 -25.25
C ASN A 66 4.11 7.46 -26.20
N ASN A 67 3.85 7.99 -27.38
CA ASN A 67 3.22 7.24 -28.45
C ASN A 67 4.21 6.19 -28.96
N PRO A 68 3.89 4.88 -28.88
CA PRO A 68 4.80 3.83 -29.32
C PRO A 68 5.06 3.84 -30.83
N GLN A 69 4.23 4.51 -31.64
CA GLN A 69 4.34 4.52 -33.09
C GLN A 69 5.29 5.61 -33.62
N ASN A 70 5.34 6.77 -32.95
CA ASN A 70 6.11 7.92 -33.43
C ASN A 70 6.93 8.64 -32.35
N GLY A 71 6.90 8.17 -31.10
CA GLY A 71 7.64 8.76 -29.97
C GLY A 71 7.10 10.10 -29.46
N GLY A 72 6.05 10.66 -30.09
CA GLY A 72 5.42 11.91 -29.65
C GLY A 72 4.62 11.73 -28.37
N LEU A 73 4.44 12.82 -27.59
CA LEU A 73 3.58 12.78 -26.41
C LEU A 73 2.11 12.73 -26.83
N VAL A 74 1.37 11.79 -26.26
CA VAL A 74 -0.08 11.68 -26.41
C VAL A 74 -0.74 11.76 -25.05
N ARG A 75 -1.95 12.34 -25.02
CA ARG A 75 -2.74 12.44 -23.80
C ARG A 75 -3.12 11.04 -23.32
N ALA A 76 -2.76 10.74 -22.07
CA ALA A 76 -3.08 9.50 -21.37
C ALA A 76 -4.22 9.68 -20.36
N GLY A 77 -4.45 10.90 -19.86
CA GLY A 77 -5.45 11.11 -18.82
C GLY A 77 -5.37 12.46 -18.11
N ASN A 78 -5.99 12.52 -16.93
CA ASN A 78 -5.96 13.66 -16.01
C ASN A 78 -5.75 13.18 -14.57
N TYR A 79 -5.12 14.01 -13.77
CA TYR A 79 -4.99 13.86 -12.33
C TYR A 79 -5.60 15.06 -11.61
N GLU A 80 -6.31 14.80 -10.53
CA GLU A 80 -6.89 15.82 -9.65
C GLU A 80 -6.77 15.36 -8.20
N SER A 81 -6.52 16.28 -7.27
CA SER A 81 -6.65 16.05 -5.84
C SER A 81 -7.51 17.12 -5.20
N THR A 82 -8.36 16.69 -4.28
CA THR A 82 -9.25 17.55 -3.51
C THR A 82 -9.10 17.22 -2.04
N ALA A 83 -9.08 18.23 -1.18
CA ALA A 83 -9.15 18.02 0.26
C ALA A 83 -10.54 17.50 0.64
N ASP A 84 -10.62 16.35 1.29
CA ASP A 84 -11.87 15.87 1.90
C ASP A 84 -12.25 16.82 3.05
N PRO A 85 -13.43 17.48 2.99
CA PRO A 85 -13.82 18.47 3.99
C PRO A 85 -13.98 17.86 5.40
N THR A 86 -14.28 16.56 5.47
CA THR A 86 -14.55 15.80 6.70
C THR A 86 -13.27 15.22 7.29
N THR A 87 -12.47 14.53 6.47
CA THR A 87 -11.27 13.83 6.97
C THR A 87 -10.01 14.68 6.91
N LYS A 88 -10.07 15.85 6.26
CA LYS A 88 -8.93 16.72 5.93
C LYS A 88 -7.82 16.00 5.17
N ARG A 89 -8.10 14.81 4.62
CA ARG A 89 -7.17 14.06 3.78
C ARG A 89 -7.40 14.43 2.32
N SER A 90 -6.34 14.56 1.56
CA SER A 90 -6.47 14.68 0.10
C SER A 90 -6.95 13.35 -0.47
N ILE A 91 -8.04 13.38 -1.23
CA ILE A 91 -8.46 12.30 -2.10
C ILE A 91 -7.97 12.63 -3.50
N MET A 92 -7.16 11.74 -4.04
CA MET A 92 -6.64 11.86 -5.39
C MET A 92 -7.51 11.06 -6.33
N LYS A 93 -7.69 11.57 -7.54
CA LYS A 93 -8.39 10.92 -8.65
C LYS A 93 -7.51 10.94 -9.88
N TRP A 94 -7.36 9.78 -10.50
CA TRP A 94 -6.75 9.64 -11.83
C TRP A 94 -7.81 9.15 -12.79
N THR A 95 -7.93 9.82 -13.94
CA THR A 95 -8.77 9.38 -15.05
C THR A 95 -7.86 9.05 -16.22
N ILE A 96 -7.92 7.82 -16.69
CA ILE A 96 -7.06 7.26 -17.73
C ILE A 96 -7.91 6.97 -18.96
N LEU A 97 -7.42 7.37 -20.13
CA LEU A 97 -8.03 7.04 -21.41
C LEU A 97 -7.71 5.57 -21.73
N ASN A 98 -8.74 4.79 -22.02
CA ASN A 98 -8.56 3.39 -22.40
C ASN A 98 -8.02 3.30 -23.84
N SER A 99 -7.24 2.25 -24.12
CA SER A 99 -6.88 1.95 -25.50
C SER A 99 -8.14 1.65 -26.32
N PRO A 100 -8.13 1.80 -27.66
CA PRO A 100 -9.29 1.43 -28.48
C PRO A 100 -9.73 -0.03 -28.26
N GLY A 101 -8.80 -0.96 -28.06
CA GLY A 101 -9.09 -2.35 -27.76
C GLY A 101 -9.79 -2.52 -26.42
N ASP A 102 -9.23 -1.94 -25.35
CA ASP A 102 -9.83 -1.98 -24.02
C ASP A 102 -11.21 -1.32 -24.02
N ALA A 103 -11.37 -0.21 -24.74
CA ALA A 103 -12.62 0.53 -24.81
C ALA A 103 -13.71 -0.24 -25.57
N ILE A 104 -13.34 -1.01 -26.61
CA ILE A 104 -14.26 -1.91 -27.30
C ILE A 104 -14.66 -3.08 -26.40
N GLU A 105 -13.70 -3.70 -25.71
CA GLU A 105 -13.95 -4.85 -24.84
C GLU A 105 -14.78 -4.48 -23.60
N SER A 106 -14.47 -3.35 -22.98
CA SER A 106 -15.13 -2.89 -21.76
C SER A 106 -16.41 -2.09 -22.01
N GLY A 107 -16.54 -1.44 -23.16
CA GLY A 107 -17.54 -0.40 -23.42
C GLY A 107 -17.21 0.97 -22.80
N ASP A 108 -16.10 1.08 -22.07
CA ASP A 108 -15.69 2.31 -21.39
C ASP A 108 -14.54 2.99 -22.13
N GLN A 109 -14.73 4.25 -22.54
CA GLN A 109 -13.64 5.06 -23.14
C GLN A 109 -12.61 5.51 -22.11
N ILE A 110 -13.01 5.55 -20.83
CA ILE A 110 -12.16 5.98 -19.72
C ILE A 110 -12.31 5.02 -18.55
N SER A 111 -11.22 4.84 -17.82
CA SER A 111 -11.22 4.24 -16.50
C SER A 111 -10.70 5.25 -15.49
N SER A 112 -11.20 5.21 -14.25
CA SER A 112 -10.72 6.09 -13.21
C SER A 112 -10.56 5.39 -11.88
N VAL A 113 -9.63 5.90 -11.09
CA VAL A 113 -9.30 5.41 -9.76
C VAL A 113 -9.22 6.56 -8.79
N LYS A 114 -9.65 6.31 -7.55
CA LYS A 114 -9.37 7.21 -6.43
C LYS A 114 -8.40 6.56 -5.48
N GLY A 115 -7.50 7.34 -4.90
CA GLY A 115 -6.50 6.85 -3.97
C GLY A 115 -6.26 7.80 -2.81
N VAL A 116 -5.59 7.26 -1.78
CA VAL A 116 -5.15 8.00 -0.59
C VAL A 116 -3.64 7.84 -0.43
N ALA A 117 -2.96 8.91 0.01
CA ALA A 117 -1.54 8.85 0.29
C ALA A 117 -1.30 7.94 1.50
N ILE A 118 -0.42 6.96 1.34
CA ILE A 118 -0.04 6.01 2.40
C ILE A 118 1.42 6.13 2.80
N TYR A 119 2.23 6.83 2.01
CA TYR A 119 3.58 7.23 2.35
C TYR A 119 4.02 8.43 1.50
N SER A 120 4.84 9.30 2.07
CA SER A 120 5.42 10.43 1.37
C SER A 120 6.84 10.70 1.84
N GLN A 121 7.71 11.09 0.93
CA GLN A 121 9.08 11.48 1.24
C GLN A 121 9.44 12.78 0.51
N ASN A 122 10.18 13.65 1.19
CA ASN A 122 10.75 14.83 0.55
C ASN A 122 12.08 14.42 -0.08
N THR A 123 12.21 14.60 -1.39
CA THR A 123 13.46 14.34 -2.14
C THR A 123 14.23 15.62 -2.44
N SER A 124 13.57 16.77 -2.38
CA SER A 124 14.16 18.11 -2.53
C SER A 124 13.36 19.10 -1.68
N GLU A 125 14.02 20.15 -1.21
CA GLU A 125 13.37 21.25 -0.47
C GLU A 125 12.43 22.07 -1.38
N ASP A 126 12.73 22.14 -2.67
CA ASP A 126 12.00 22.96 -3.66
C ASP A 126 10.89 22.20 -4.41
N SER A 127 10.63 20.94 -4.03
CA SER A 127 9.67 20.06 -4.71
C SER A 127 8.58 19.58 -3.78
N VAL A 128 7.36 19.41 -4.29
CA VAL A 128 6.34 18.59 -3.61
C VAL A 128 6.90 17.19 -3.31
N PRO A 129 6.48 16.54 -2.21
CA PRO A 129 6.98 15.22 -1.88
C PRO A 129 6.67 14.20 -2.97
N GLU A 130 7.53 13.20 -3.08
CA GLU A 130 7.17 11.94 -3.74
C GLU A 130 6.20 11.18 -2.85
N VAL A 131 5.22 10.49 -3.45
CA VAL A 131 4.11 9.89 -2.71
C VAL A 131 3.76 8.51 -3.25
N LEU A 132 3.55 7.56 -2.34
CA LEU A 132 2.87 6.30 -2.65
C LEU A 132 1.40 6.41 -2.25
N PHE A 133 0.54 6.06 -3.19
CA PHE A 133 -0.91 6.05 -3.04
C PHE A 133 -1.45 4.63 -3.07
N GLU A 134 -2.41 4.33 -2.20
CA GLU A 134 -3.22 3.11 -2.25
C GLU A 134 -4.56 3.42 -2.91
N VAL A 135 -4.96 2.62 -3.89
CA VAL A 135 -6.26 2.75 -4.56
C VAL A 135 -7.40 2.32 -3.61
N THR A 136 -8.44 3.13 -3.58
CA THR A 136 -9.60 3.00 -2.68
C THR A 136 -10.91 2.80 -3.40
N SER A 137 -10.99 3.17 -4.68
CA SER A 137 -12.14 2.90 -5.54
C SER A 137 -11.77 2.90 -7.01
N HIS A 138 -12.46 2.10 -7.80
CA HIS A 138 -12.41 2.10 -9.27
C HIS A 138 -13.75 2.54 -9.87
N GLN A 139 -13.71 3.10 -11.08
CA GLN A 139 -14.86 3.33 -11.93
C GLN A 139 -14.46 3.08 -13.38
N GLY A 140 -15.32 2.35 -14.11
CA GLY A 140 -15.04 1.86 -15.46
C GLY A 140 -14.13 0.64 -15.48
N ALA A 141 -14.06 -0.02 -16.62
CA ALA A 141 -13.14 -1.12 -16.92
C ALA A 141 -11.99 -0.65 -17.83
N GLY A 142 -10.96 -1.49 -18.04
CA GLY A 142 -9.78 -1.17 -18.86
C GLY A 142 -8.52 -0.83 -18.07
N ALA A 143 -7.75 0.15 -18.55
CA ALA A 143 -6.34 0.37 -18.15
C ALA A 143 -6.13 0.61 -16.64
N ALA A 144 -7.07 1.30 -15.97
CA ALA A 144 -6.99 1.57 -14.53
C ALA A 144 -7.75 0.54 -13.67
N ALA A 145 -8.44 -0.44 -14.26
CA ALA A 145 -9.35 -1.34 -13.53
C ALA A 145 -8.64 -2.28 -12.55
N LEU A 146 -7.34 -2.56 -12.76
CA LEU A 146 -6.54 -3.46 -11.94
C LEU A 146 -5.48 -2.74 -11.08
N VAL A 147 -5.42 -1.40 -11.17
CA VAL A 147 -4.41 -0.60 -10.47
C VAL A 147 -4.64 -0.68 -8.96
N THR A 148 -3.59 -1.06 -8.22
CA THR A 148 -3.64 -1.19 -6.76
C THR A 148 -2.85 -0.09 -6.05
N TYR A 149 -1.69 0.27 -6.60
CA TYR A 149 -0.88 1.37 -6.11
C TYR A 149 -0.53 2.34 -7.23
N ILE A 150 -0.32 3.61 -6.86
CA ILE A 150 0.19 4.63 -7.76
C ILE A 150 1.32 5.33 -7.03
N MET A 151 2.43 5.58 -7.72
CA MET A 151 3.59 6.27 -7.18
C MET A 151 3.78 7.59 -7.93
N MET A 152 3.98 8.68 -7.22
CA MET A 152 4.40 9.97 -7.78
C MET A 152 5.88 10.19 -7.49
N THR A 153 6.69 10.31 -8.53
CA THR A 153 8.16 10.31 -8.43
C THR A 153 8.80 11.43 -9.24
N GLN A 154 10.07 11.70 -8.93
CA GLN A 154 10.92 12.70 -9.59
C GLN A 154 10.26 14.08 -9.64
N THR A 155 9.61 14.44 -8.54
CA THR A 155 8.84 15.67 -8.43
C THR A 155 9.74 16.91 -8.48
N LYS A 156 9.29 17.93 -9.21
CA LYS A 156 9.96 19.24 -9.32
C LYS A 156 8.94 20.35 -9.15
N GLY A 157 9.24 21.33 -8.30
CA GLY A 157 8.36 22.46 -8.05
C GLY A 157 7.12 22.13 -7.22
N GLY A 158 6.13 23.02 -7.26
CA GLY A 158 4.86 22.89 -6.52
C GLY A 158 4.95 23.18 -5.03
N GLN A 159 6.07 23.66 -4.51
CA GLN A 159 6.17 24.13 -3.12
C GLN A 159 5.31 25.38 -2.89
N ALA A 160 4.94 25.62 -1.64
CA ALA A 160 4.19 26.82 -1.29
C ALA A 160 4.98 28.07 -1.70
N PRO A 161 4.32 29.16 -2.15
CA PRO A 161 4.98 30.44 -2.36
C PRO A 161 5.58 30.98 -1.06
N ASP A 162 6.37 32.05 -1.17
CA ASP A 162 6.86 32.79 -0.01
C ASP A 162 5.69 33.18 0.91
N THR A 163 5.86 32.96 2.21
CA THR A 163 4.84 33.28 3.23
C THR A 163 4.45 34.76 3.24
N SER A 164 5.36 35.66 2.82
CA SER A 164 5.09 37.09 2.69
C SER A 164 4.05 37.43 1.62
N LEU A 165 3.78 36.51 0.68
CA LEU A 165 2.74 36.65 -0.34
C LEU A 165 1.36 36.22 0.16
N CYS A 166 1.28 35.61 1.34
CA CYS A 166 0.03 35.21 2.00
C CYS A 166 -0.49 36.37 2.85
N THR A 167 -0.95 37.44 2.20
CA THR A 167 -1.31 38.71 2.89
C THR A 167 -2.77 38.79 3.32
N GLU A 168 -3.66 38.08 2.63
CA GLU A 168 -5.10 38.05 2.89
C GLU A 168 -5.61 36.61 2.81
N ASP A 169 -6.58 36.28 3.66
CA ASP A 169 -7.22 34.97 3.64
C ASP A 169 -7.91 34.72 2.29
N ASP A 170 -8.03 33.45 1.92
CA ASP A 170 -8.66 32.97 0.68
C ASP A 170 -7.94 33.35 -0.63
N ILE A 171 -6.79 34.02 -0.59
CA ILE A 171 -5.92 34.15 -1.77
C ILE A 171 -5.48 32.76 -2.23
N VAL A 172 -5.59 32.48 -3.53
CA VAL A 172 -5.20 31.21 -4.15
C VAL A 172 -3.90 31.37 -4.94
N ALA A 173 -3.01 30.39 -4.81
CA ALA A 173 -1.79 30.29 -5.60
C ALA A 173 -1.73 28.94 -6.33
N ASP A 174 -1.53 29.00 -7.65
CA ASP A 174 -1.24 27.84 -8.51
C ASP A 174 0.26 27.76 -8.72
N VAL A 175 0.94 26.79 -8.11
CA VAL A 175 2.38 26.60 -8.27
C VAL A 175 2.64 25.44 -9.24
N PRO A 176 3.35 25.67 -10.36
CA PRO A 176 3.66 24.61 -11.31
C PRO A 176 4.47 23.49 -10.69
N PHE A 177 4.18 22.24 -11.08
CA PHE A 177 5.00 21.10 -10.72
C PHE A 177 5.05 20.05 -11.83
N ASP A 178 6.16 19.33 -11.89
CA ASP A 178 6.41 18.23 -12.82
C ASP A 178 6.76 16.95 -12.07
N GLY A 179 6.70 15.82 -12.78
CA GLY A 179 7.06 14.50 -12.26
C GLY A 179 6.45 13.37 -13.09
N TYR A 180 6.42 12.18 -12.51
CA TYR A 180 5.81 11.00 -13.13
C TYR A 180 4.79 10.36 -12.20
N PHE A 181 3.74 9.78 -12.79
CA PHE A 181 2.91 8.79 -12.13
C PHE A 181 3.22 7.40 -12.68
N GLU A 182 3.48 6.46 -11.78
CA GLU A 182 3.68 5.05 -12.07
C GLU A 182 2.55 4.23 -11.46
N PHE A 183 1.82 3.50 -12.31
CA PHE A 183 0.65 2.72 -11.93
C PHE A 183 1.05 1.26 -11.79
N TYR A 184 0.67 0.64 -10.67
CA TYR A 184 1.04 -0.73 -10.33
C TYR A 184 -0.20 -1.61 -10.21
N VAL A 185 -0.15 -2.79 -10.83
CA VAL A 185 -1.21 -3.79 -10.79
C VAL A 185 -0.74 -5.01 -10.00
N GLN A 186 -1.68 -5.75 -9.42
CA GLN A 186 -1.38 -7.02 -8.77
C GLN A 186 -0.80 -8.00 -9.80
N ASP A 187 0.29 -8.67 -9.44
CA ASP A 187 0.85 -9.73 -10.28
C ASP A 187 -0.15 -10.89 -10.43
N ARG A 188 0.08 -11.74 -11.43
CA ARG A 188 -0.70 -12.99 -11.63
C ARG A 188 -0.09 -14.19 -10.94
N GLN A 189 1.08 -14.01 -10.32
CA GLN A 189 1.84 -15.06 -9.63
C GLN A 189 2.41 -14.49 -8.33
N PRO A 190 2.67 -15.34 -7.32
CA PRO A 190 3.37 -14.92 -6.12
C PRO A 190 4.74 -14.31 -6.45
N PRO A 191 5.25 -13.37 -5.63
CA PRO A 191 6.55 -12.75 -5.89
C PRO A 191 7.66 -13.79 -6.08
N PRO A 192 8.59 -13.60 -7.05
CA PRO A 192 9.72 -14.53 -7.22
C PRO A 192 10.64 -14.58 -5.99
N THR A 193 10.62 -13.51 -5.18
CA THR A 193 11.35 -13.33 -3.92
C THR A 193 10.73 -14.04 -2.72
N VAL A 194 9.64 -14.81 -2.90
CA VAL A 194 9.08 -15.66 -1.83
C VAL A 194 10.18 -16.56 -1.25
N PRO A 195 10.42 -16.54 0.08
CA PRO A 195 11.36 -17.44 0.73
C PRO A 195 11.03 -18.92 0.50
N ALA A 196 12.04 -19.77 0.35
CA ALA A 196 11.87 -21.20 0.06
C ALA A 196 10.96 -21.90 1.10
N GLU A 197 11.10 -21.57 2.37
CA GLU A 197 10.27 -22.10 3.49
C GLU A 197 8.77 -21.74 3.39
N LEU A 198 8.42 -20.75 2.57
CA LEU A 198 7.03 -20.35 2.33
C LEU A 198 6.49 -20.86 0.99
N LYS A 199 7.31 -21.48 0.13
CA LYS A 199 6.86 -21.99 -1.18
C LYS A 199 6.11 -23.32 -0.99
N PRO A 200 4.80 -23.39 -1.23
CA PRO A 200 4.08 -24.65 -1.14
C PRO A 200 4.46 -25.58 -2.31
N PRO A 201 4.44 -26.91 -2.11
CA PRO A 201 4.62 -27.89 -3.18
C PRO A 201 3.32 -28.06 -3.99
N ALA A 202 2.78 -26.95 -4.50
CA ALA A 202 1.45 -26.88 -5.08
C ALA A 202 1.39 -25.81 -6.19
N ARG A 203 0.41 -25.92 -7.08
CA ARG A 203 0.24 -24.95 -8.17
C ARG A 203 -0.62 -23.79 -7.68
N VAL A 204 -0.23 -22.56 -8.01
CA VAL A 204 -1.07 -21.39 -7.72
C VAL A 204 -2.29 -21.39 -8.62
N VAL A 205 -3.43 -21.08 -8.03
CA VAL A 205 -4.72 -20.94 -8.71
C VAL A 205 -5.04 -19.47 -8.91
N GLN A 206 -5.04 -18.71 -7.82
CA GLN A 206 -5.49 -17.32 -7.82
C GLN A 206 -4.93 -16.55 -6.62
N GLY A 207 -4.71 -15.25 -6.80
CA GLY A 207 -4.39 -14.31 -5.74
C GLY A 207 -5.54 -13.33 -5.52
N PHE A 208 -5.86 -13.05 -4.26
CA PHE A 208 -6.84 -12.04 -3.88
C PHE A 208 -6.21 -10.98 -2.99
N PHE A 209 -6.54 -9.71 -3.27
CA PHE A 209 -6.14 -8.61 -2.41
C PHE A 209 -6.91 -8.68 -1.08
N VAL A 210 -6.20 -8.47 0.02
CA VAL A 210 -6.78 -8.40 1.36
C VAL A 210 -6.42 -7.08 2.03
N LYS A 211 -7.41 -6.48 2.72
CA LYS A 211 -7.22 -5.27 3.52
C LYS A 211 -7.94 -5.42 4.85
N GLY A 212 -7.24 -5.07 5.92
CA GLY A 212 -7.74 -5.34 7.26
C GLY A 212 -6.88 -4.78 8.37
N LYS A 213 -6.96 -5.44 9.53
CA LYS A 213 -6.19 -5.11 10.72
C LYS A 213 -5.54 -6.35 11.31
N MET A 214 -4.27 -6.24 11.67
CA MET A 214 -3.63 -7.16 12.60
C MET A 214 -3.88 -6.67 14.01
N VAL A 215 -4.32 -7.57 14.89
CA VAL A 215 -4.69 -7.25 16.27
C VAL A 215 -3.57 -7.72 17.18
N PHE A 216 -3.12 -6.84 18.07
CA PHE A 216 -2.09 -7.14 19.05
C PHE A 216 -2.60 -6.90 20.47
N ARG A 217 -2.07 -7.67 21.43
CA ARG A 217 -2.28 -7.46 22.87
C ARG A 217 -0.93 -7.39 23.57
N PHE A 218 -0.75 -6.38 24.41
CA PHE A 218 0.45 -6.26 25.23
C PHE A 218 0.34 -7.13 26.48
N ASP A 219 1.36 -7.93 26.78
CA ASP A 219 1.40 -8.82 27.96
C ASP A 219 2.12 -8.21 29.18
N GLY A 220 2.51 -6.94 29.10
CA GLY A 220 3.33 -6.27 30.12
C GLY A 220 4.81 -6.18 29.75
N MET A 221 5.29 -6.98 28.79
CA MET A 221 6.67 -6.97 28.29
C MET A 221 6.76 -6.79 26.78
N LYS A 222 5.90 -7.46 26.02
CA LYS A 222 5.90 -7.45 24.56
C LYS A 222 4.50 -7.53 23.97
N TRP A 223 4.41 -7.18 22.69
CA TRP A 223 3.20 -7.35 21.91
C TRP A 223 3.07 -8.78 21.43
N HIS A 224 1.85 -9.31 21.50
CA HIS A 224 1.50 -10.60 20.93
C HIS A 224 0.41 -10.44 19.90
N SER A 225 0.61 -11.03 18.72
CA SER A 225 -0.45 -11.12 17.73
C SER A 225 -1.63 -11.94 18.30
N GLN A 226 -2.82 -11.35 18.26
CA GLN A 226 -4.09 -11.97 18.62
C GLN A 226 -4.82 -12.50 17.38
N GLY A 227 -4.35 -12.15 16.18
CA GLY A 227 -4.95 -12.59 14.94
C GLY A 227 -5.13 -11.47 13.91
N ILE A 228 -5.82 -11.84 12.84
CA ILE A 228 -6.05 -10.99 11.66
C ILE A 228 -7.55 -10.84 11.45
N ILE A 229 -8.00 -9.66 11.03
CA ILE A 229 -9.37 -9.43 10.55
C ILE A 229 -9.28 -8.61 9.27
N ALA A 230 -9.66 -9.21 8.15
CA ALA A 230 -9.54 -8.61 6.82
C ALA A 230 -10.75 -8.90 5.94
N THR A 231 -10.96 -8.02 4.97
CA THR A 231 -11.90 -8.21 3.86
C THR A 231 -11.10 -8.61 2.63
N ILE A 232 -11.63 -9.55 1.86
CA ILE A 232 -11.07 -10.02 0.60
C ILE A 232 -11.74 -9.21 -0.51
N TYR A 233 -10.93 -8.68 -1.43
CA TYR A 233 -11.39 -7.90 -2.57
C TYR A 233 -10.94 -8.57 -3.88
N ASN A 234 -11.70 -8.33 -4.96
CA ASN A 234 -11.29 -8.74 -6.31
C ASN A 234 -10.05 -7.96 -6.79
N VAL A 235 -9.94 -6.69 -6.42
CA VAL A 235 -8.79 -5.79 -6.60
C VAL A 235 -8.81 -4.76 -5.45
N ALA A 236 -7.69 -4.13 -5.12
CA ALA A 236 -7.68 -3.06 -4.13
C ALA A 236 -8.68 -1.95 -4.48
N GLY A 237 -9.54 -1.54 -3.54
CA GLY A 237 -10.60 -0.56 -3.83
C GLY A 237 -11.74 -1.09 -4.71
N GLY A 238 -11.74 -2.38 -5.06
CA GLY A 238 -12.82 -3.03 -5.79
C GLY A 238 -13.95 -3.53 -4.88
N ASN A 239 -14.69 -4.52 -5.40
CA ASN A 239 -15.79 -5.14 -4.67
C ASN A 239 -15.25 -6.08 -3.58
N ALA A 240 -15.82 -5.97 -2.38
CA ALA A 240 -15.63 -6.97 -1.35
C ALA A 240 -16.29 -8.28 -1.79
N ILE A 241 -15.51 -9.37 -1.77
CA ILE A 241 -15.95 -10.71 -2.20
C ILE A 241 -15.80 -11.75 -1.10
N GLY A 242 -15.41 -11.34 0.11
CA GLY A 242 -15.21 -12.27 1.20
C GLY A 242 -14.53 -11.68 2.43
N LYS A 243 -14.21 -12.55 3.38
CA LYS A 243 -13.54 -12.23 4.64
C LYS A 243 -12.42 -13.22 4.92
N PHE A 244 -11.36 -12.72 5.53
CA PHE A 244 -10.22 -13.50 5.99
C PHE A 244 -9.92 -13.11 7.44
N GLY A 245 -9.77 -14.07 8.34
CA GLY A 245 -9.32 -13.75 9.67
C GLY A 245 -9.35 -14.86 10.69
N THR A 246 -8.94 -14.52 11.91
CA THR A 246 -8.88 -15.43 13.04
C THR A 246 -10.27 -15.60 13.65
N ILE A 247 -10.70 -16.86 13.78
CA ILE A 247 -11.97 -17.25 14.39
C ILE A 247 -11.77 -17.71 15.84
N ARG A 248 -12.79 -17.53 16.68
CA ARG A 248 -12.73 -17.90 18.10
C ARG A 248 -12.83 -19.40 18.35
N LYS A 249 -13.61 -20.10 17.52
CA LYS A 249 -13.80 -21.55 17.63
C LYS A 249 -12.99 -22.22 16.52
N PRO A 250 -11.86 -22.87 16.85
CA PRO A 250 -11.09 -23.62 15.87
C PRO A 250 -11.91 -24.74 15.23
N ASP A 251 -11.43 -25.25 14.09
CA ASP A 251 -11.95 -26.51 13.54
C ASP A 251 -11.50 -27.72 14.36
N GLN A 252 -11.91 -28.92 13.94
CA GLN A 252 -11.57 -30.18 14.61
C GLN A 252 -10.06 -30.49 14.64
N TYR A 253 -9.25 -29.76 13.87
CA TYR A 253 -7.79 -29.88 13.81
C TYR A 253 -7.07 -28.76 14.57
N GLY A 254 -7.82 -27.91 15.29
CA GLY A 254 -7.26 -26.78 16.04
C GLY A 254 -6.94 -25.56 15.16
N SER A 255 -7.29 -25.56 13.88
CA SER A 255 -7.06 -24.44 12.97
C SER A 255 -8.03 -23.31 13.22
N ASN A 256 -7.53 -22.07 13.28
CA ASN A 256 -8.31 -20.90 13.65
C ASN A 256 -8.20 -19.73 12.66
N LEU A 257 -7.59 -19.90 11.50
CA LEU A 257 -7.65 -18.91 10.42
C LEU A 257 -8.62 -19.37 9.35
N ARG A 258 -9.54 -18.49 8.96
CA ARG A 258 -10.62 -18.81 8.04
C ARG A 258 -10.69 -17.82 6.89
N TRP A 259 -10.90 -18.35 5.69
CA TRP A 259 -11.25 -17.63 4.48
C TRP A 259 -12.68 -17.97 4.12
N ILE A 260 -13.48 -16.94 3.86
CA ILE A 260 -14.84 -17.06 3.34
C ILE A 260 -14.86 -16.23 2.07
N VAL A 261 -15.10 -16.86 0.92
CA VAL A 261 -15.20 -16.19 -0.37
C VAL A 261 -16.62 -16.42 -0.89
N ASP A 262 -17.40 -15.35 -1.01
CA ASP A 262 -18.84 -15.40 -1.28
C ASP A 262 -19.13 -15.55 -2.79
N ASN A 263 -18.29 -14.98 -3.66
CA ASN A 263 -18.51 -14.86 -5.12
C ASN A 263 -17.31 -15.46 -5.90
N PRO A 264 -17.52 -16.18 -7.03
CA PRO A 264 -18.78 -16.54 -7.68
C PRO A 264 -19.46 -17.81 -7.19
N ASN A 265 -18.79 -18.61 -6.36
CA ASN A 265 -19.29 -19.93 -5.97
C ASN A 265 -19.12 -20.26 -4.48
N GLY A 266 -19.03 -19.27 -3.59
CA GLY A 266 -19.23 -19.46 -2.15
C GLY A 266 -18.43 -20.62 -1.53
N PHE A 267 -17.18 -20.41 -1.13
CA PHE A 267 -16.40 -21.43 -0.41
C PHE A 267 -15.81 -20.91 0.90
N THR A 268 -15.59 -21.83 1.84
CA THR A 268 -14.94 -21.55 3.12
C THR A 268 -13.78 -22.50 3.32
N LEU A 269 -12.63 -21.96 3.72
CA LEU A 269 -11.44 -22.72 4.10
C LEU A 269 -11.07 -22.38 5.53
N THR A 270 -10.62 -23.36 6.31
CA THR A 270 -9.92 -23.13 7.57
C THR A 270 -8.54 -23.76 7.49
N GLY A 271 -7.53 -23.10 8.05
CA GLY A 271 -6.15 -23.57 8.02
C GLY A 271 -5.33 -23.12 9.22
N LYS A 272 -4.16 -23.75 9.36
CA LYS A 272 -3.16 -23.46 10.38
C LYS A 272 -1.90 -22.91 9.72
N ILE A 273 -1.17 -22.07 10.45
CA ILE A 273 0.12 -21.57 9.99
C ILE A 273 1.16 -22.69 9.99
N THR A 274 1.91 -22.83 8.90
CA THR A 274 3.01 -23.79 8.75
C THR A 274 4.36 -23.12 8.48
N GLY A 275 4.35 -21.86 8.03
CA GLY A 275 5.55 -21.05 7.86
C GLY A 275 5.27 -19.57 8.07
N SER A 276 6.26 -18.84 8.58
CA SER A 276 6.20 -17.38 8.76
C SER A 276 7.57 -16.76 8.59
N LYS A 277 7.68 -15.73 7.74
CA LYS A 277 8.94 -15.01 7.50
C LYS A 277 8.73 -13.51 7.37
N LYS A 278 9.49 -12.73 8.13
CA LYS A 278 9.57 -11.28 7.94
C LYS A 278 10.44 -11.00 6.72
N VAL A 279 9.86 -10.35 5.71
CA VAL A 279 10.51 -10.11 4.39
C VAL A 279 10.71 -8.62 4.11
N SER A 280 9.99 -7.75 4.82
CA SER A 280 10.11 -6.29 4.76
C SER A 280 9.82 -5.70 6.12
N ASP A 281 10.51 -4.62 6.48
CA ASP A 281 10.26 -3.90 7.73
C ASP A 281 8.90 -3.21 7.75
N ASN A 282 8.36 -2.88 6.58
CA ASN A 282 7.12 -2.12 6.40
C ASN A 282 5.85 -2.97 6.37
N GLY A 283 5.99 -4.29 6.44
CA GLY A 283 4.86 -5.23 6.34
C GLY A 283 4.92 -6.31 7.40
N ALA A 284 3.78 -6.88 7.76
CA ALA A 284 3.73 -8.07 8.57
C ALA A 284 4.55 -9.23 7.97
N ALA A 285 4.82 -10.27 8.76
CA ALA A 285 5.46 -11.46 8.22
C ALA A 285 4.58 -12.08 7.13
N TRP A 286 5.21 -12.55 6.05
CA TRP A 286 4.55 -13.42 5.08
C TRP A 286 4.32 -14.78 5.73
N GLN A 287 3.19 -15.41 5.40
CA GLN A 287 2.74 -16.62 6.08
C GLN A 287 2.30 -17.66 5.06
N LEU A 288 2.60 -18.93 5.35
CA LEU A 288 2.07 -20.08 4.66
C LEU A 288 1.09 -20.80 5.58
N TYR A 289 -0.07 -21.16 5.04
CA TYR A 289 -1.11 -21.90 5.74
C TYR A 289 -1.41 -23.21 5.02
N GLU A 290 -1.51 -24.29 5.80
CA GLU A 290 -2.04 -25.57 5.35
C GLU A 290 -3.54 -25.61 5.64
N ILE A 291 -4.34 -25.95 4.63
CA ILE A 291 -5.80 -26.04 4.74
C ILE A 291 -6.17 -27.37 5.39
N THR A 292 -6.94 -27.29 6.47
CA THR A 292 -7.37 -28.43 7.28
C THR A 292 -8.84 -28.77 7.08
N THR A 293 -9.67 -27.76 6.79
CA THR A 293 -11.09 -27.97 6.46
C THR A 293 -11.51 -27.09 5.29
N SER A 294 -12.37 -27.62 4.43
CA SER A 294 -13.00 -26.89 3.33
C SER A 294 -14.49 -27.23 3.25
N SER A 295 -15.29 -26.27 2.82
CA SER A 295 -16.73 -26.44 2.58
C SER A 295 -17.23 -25.46 1.52
N GLY A 296 -18.41 -25.73 0.94
CA GLY A 296 -18.99 -24.93 -0.13
C GLY A 296 -18.56 -25.41 -1.51
N THR A 297 -18.85 -24.64 -2.55
CA THR A 297 -18.54 -25.03 -3.93
C THR A 297 -17.11 -24.67 -4.25
N VAL A 298 -16.18 -25.57 -3.91
CA VAL A 298 -14.85 -25.57 -4.52
C VAL A 298 -15.04 -25.90 -5.99
N THR A 299 -14.99 -24.87 -6.84
CA THR A 299 -15.21 -24.98 -8.29
C THR A 299 -14.11 -25.83 -8.95
N SER A 300 -14.10 -25.87 -10.29
CA SER A 300 -13.15 -26.51 -11.21
C SER A 300 -11.64 -26.25 -10.94
N VAL A 301 -11.29 -25.56 -9.87
CA VAL A 301 -9.93 -25.35 -9.36
C VAL A 301 -9.52 -26.37 -8.29
N GLY A 302 -10.38 -27.29 -7.85
CA GLY A 302 -10.00 -28.41 -6.96
C GLY A 302 -9.84 -28.04 -5.48
N PRO A 303 -9.58 -29.02 -4.60
CA PRO A 303 -9.44 -28.75 -3.17
C PRO A 303 -8.17 -27.94 -2.92
N PHE A 304 -8.32 -26.71 -2.42
CA PHE A 304 -7.19 -25.91 -1.99
C PHE A 304 -6.45 -26.59 -0.84
N LYS A 305 -5.14 -26.75 -0.98
CA LYS A 305 -4.27 -27.35 0.04
C LYS A 305 -3.51 -26.31 0.84
N TYR A 306 -3.18 -25.19 0.22
CA TYR A 306 -2.42 -24.12 0.85
C TYR A 306 -3.00 -22.75 0.52
N VAL A 307 -2.80 -21.83 1.46
CA VAL A 307 -2.94 -20.39 1.22
C VAL A 307 -1.66 -19.71 1.66
N GLN A 308 -1.16 -18.75 0.89
CA GLN A 308 0.01 -17.95 1.23
C GLN A 308 -0.39 -16.47 1.35
N LEU A 309 -0.09 -15.82 2.46
CA LEU A 309 -0.19 -14.37 2.62
C LEU A 309 1.17 -13.74 2.30
N THR A 310 1.25 -12.96 1.22
CA THR A 310 2.45 -12.22 0.80
C THR A 310 2.17 -10.74 0.63
N SER A 311 3.19 -10.00 0.18
CA SER A 311 3.04 -8.64 -0.36
C SER A 311 2.44 -7.68 0.67
N THR A 312 2.68 -7.99 1.95
CA THR A 312 2.05 -7.29 3.06
C THR A 312 2.65 -5.90 3.24
N ARG A 313 1.79 -4.91 3.51
CA ARG A 313 2.18 -3.57 4.00
C ARG A 313 1.39 -3.26 5.27
N GLY A 314 2.02 -2.60 6.24
CA GLY A 314 1.46 -2.39 7.57
C GLY A 314 1.36 -3.68 8.39
N GLY A 315 0.41 -3.75 9.32
CA GLY A 315 0.23 -4.92 10.19
C GLY A 315 1.36 -5.11 11.19
N LEU A 316 2.11 -4.06 11.47
CA LEU A 316 3.23 -4.08 12.41
C LEU A 316 2.76 -3.88 13.84
N GLU A 317 3.51 -4.46 14.78
CA GLU A 317 3.41 -4.16 16.19
C GLU A 317 3.62 -2.65 16.44
N PRO A 318 2.86 -2.04 17.35
CA PRO A 318 2.98 -0.61 17.61
C PRO A 318 4.28 -0.27 18.35
N LYS A 319 4.88 0.84 17.95
CA LYS A 319 6.00 1.48 18.67
C LYS A 319 5.43 2.64 19.51
N ILE A 320 5.03 2.36 20.75
CA ILE A 320 4.44 3.36 21.66
C ILE A 320 5.54 3.96 22.54
N ALA A 321 5.76 5.28 22.43
CA ALA A 321 6.66 6.02 23.33
C ALA A 321 6.06 6.09 24.75
N GLY A 322 6.88 5.84 25.78
CA GLY A 322 6.42 5.80 27.18
C GLY A 322 5.92 4.43 27.66
N GLY A 323 5.95 3.41 26.80
CA GLY A 323 5.58 2.03 27.14
C GLY A 323 4.08 1.75 26.98
N ALA A 324 3.75 0.47 26.82
CA ALA A 324 2.37 -0.01 26.76
C ALA A 324 1.93 -0.55 28.13
N THR A 325 0.62 -0.55 28.39
CA THR A 325 0.05 -1.12 29.62
C THR A 325 -0.42 -2.55 29.40
N LEU A 326 -0.33 -3.39 30.44
CA LEU A 326 -0.79 -4.78 30.39
C LEU A 326 -2.24 -4.86 29.88
N GLY A 327 -2.47 -5.71 28.89
CA GLY A 327 -3.79 -5.93 28.29
C GLY A 327 -4.18 -4.91 27.22
N LEU A 328 -3.36 -3.89 26.96
CA LEU A 328 -3.62 -2.91 25.90
C LEU A 328 -3.81 -3.63 24.56
N LEU A 329 -4.89 -3.29 23.86
CA LEU A 329 -5.18 -3.78 22.52
C LEU A 329 -4.79 -2.74 21.48
N TRP A 330 -4.08 -3.18 20.45
CA TRP A 330 -3.74 -2.35 19.30
C TRP A 330 -4.23 -3.00 18.01
N LYS A 331 -4.69 -2.19 17.07
CA LYS A 331 -5.09 -2.64 15.74
C LYS A 331 -4.29 -1.90 14.69
N SER A 332 -3.41 -2.62 14.01
CA SER A 332 -2.54 -2.08 12.96
C SER A 332 -3.16 -2.36 11.60
N ASN A 333 -3.40 -1.33 10.80
CA ASN A 333 -3.92 -1.50 9.44
C ASN A 333 -2.91 -2.29 8.61
N PHE A 334 -3.39 -3.21 7.78
CA PHE A 334 -2.54 -3.94 6.85
C PHE A 334 -3.25 -4.20 5.52
N THR A 335 -2.44 -4.37 4.49
CA THR A 335 -2.83 -4.92 3.18
C THR A 335 -1.94 -6.11 2.85
N GLY A 336 -2.34 -6.94 1.90
CA GLY A 336 -1.54 -8.06 1.38
C GLY A 336 -2.25 -8.79 0.25
N ILE A 337 -1.66 -9.89 -0.21
CA ILE A 337 -2.26 -10.79 -1.20
C ILE A 337 -2.35 -12.20 -0.61
N CYS A 338 -3.52 -12.81 -0.66
CA CYS A 338 -3.72 -14.22 -0.37
C CYS A 338 -3.68 -15.04 -1.66
N TRP A 339 -2.65 -15.85 -1.84
CA TRP A 339 -2.51 -16.80 -2.95
C TRP A 339 -3.04 -18.17 -2.55
N PHE A 340 -3.89 -18.76 -3.39
CA PHE A 340 -4.52 -20.05 -3.16
C PHE A 340 -3.87 -21.13 -4.05
N TYR A 341 -3.64 -22.32 -3.49
CA TYR A 341 -2.91 -23.40 -4.18
C TYR A 341 -3.59 -24.76 -4.05
N THR A 342 -3.34 -25.63 -5.03
CA THR A 342 -3.92 -27.00 -5.15
C THR A 342 -2.88 -28.10 -5.28
#